data_AF-A0A2E8I7J5-F1
#
_entry.id   AF-A0A2E8I7J5-F1
#
_cell.length_a   1.000
_cell.length_b   1.000
_cell.length_c   1.000
_cell.angle_alpha   90.00
_cell.angle_beta   90.00
_cell.angle_gamma   90.00
#
_symmetry.space_group_name_H-M   'P 1'
#
loop_
_entity.id
_entity.type
_entity.pdbx_description
1 polymer ?
#
loop_
_entity_poly.entity_id
_entity_poly.type
_entity_poly.pdbx_seq_one_letter_code
_entity_poly.pdbx_strand_id
1 'polypeptide(L)'
;MQKLNAISNEMAVNEAIEFINKYSDEPVKQDEVKEAYKSIIRAFQEGRLIVDEKGKPSYILLEPIQSESGEMIVERIEFRTRVKPLALAGIARGVDVQKDAFMLGLKIMAYIIDQPLSFIDKFSKQDYNTISSISGLFS
;
A
#
# COMPACT_ATOMS: atom_id res chain seq x y z
N MET A 1 -9.52 20.20 -9.71
CA MET A 1 -8.50 20.01 -10.77
C MET A 1 -8.82 18.71 -11.50
N GLN A 2 -8.88 18.73 -12.84
CA GLN A 2 -8.97 17.48 -13.61
C GLN A 2 -7.73 16.64 -13.28
N LYS A 3 -7.91 15.46 -12.70
CA LYS A 3 -6.81 14.51 -12.45
C LYS A 3 -6.28 14.09 -13.82
N LEU A 4 -5.10 14.57 -14.18
CA LEU A 4 -4.38 14.09 -15.36
C LEU A 4 -3.94 12.65 -15.07
N ASN A 5 -4.42 11.71 -15.87
CA ASN A 5 -3.89 10.36 -15.85
C ASN A 5 -2.47 10.39 -16.42
N ALA A 6 -1.51 9.80 -15.70
CA ALA A 6 -0.13 9.69 -16.16
C ALA A 6 -0.01 8.69 -17.31
N ILE A 7 -0.83 7.62 -17.28
CA ILE A 7 -0.87 6.55 -18.29
C ILE A 7 -2.32 6.17 -18.62
N SER A 8 -2.51 5.41 -19.72
CA SER A 8 -3.82 4.91 -20.10
C SER A 8 -4.34 3.86 -19.10
N ASN A 9 -5.66 3.64 -19.05
CA ASN A 9 -6.24 2.60 -18.20
C ASN A 9 -5.73 1.20 -18.56
N GLU A 10 -5.54 0.93 -19.86
CA GLU A 10 -5.01 -0.35 -20.33
C GLU A 10 -3.57 -0.58 -19.83
N MET A 11 -2.71 0.44 -19.94
CA MET A 11 -1.36 0.38 -19.39
C MET A 11 -1.37 0.18 -17.87
N ALA A 12 -2.20 0.94 -17.14
CA ALA A 12 -2.31 0.83 -15.69
C ALA A 12 -2.77 -0.57 -15.23
N VAL A 13 -3.68 -1.22 -15.99
CA VAL A 13 -4.10 -2.60 -15.73
C VAL A 13 -2.94 -3.56 -15.95
N ASN A 14 -2.16 -3.41 -17.02
CA ASN A 14 -1.02 -4.29 -17.29
C ASN A 14 0.07 -4.15 -16.21
N GLU A 15 0.43 -2.91 -15.85
CA GLU A 15 1.37 -2.62 -14.75
C GLU A 15 0.87 -3.22 -13.42
N ALA A 16 -0.43 -3.09 -13.11
CA ALA A 16 -1.02 -3.69 -11.91
C ALA A 16 -0.95 -5.22 -11.93
N ILE A 17 -1.20 -5.87 -13.06
CA ILE A 17 -1.11 -7.34 -13.20
C ILE A 17 0.33 -7.81 -12.95
N GLU A 18 1.31 -7.17 -13.60
CA GLU A 18 2.72 -7.50 -13.42
C GLU A 18 3.16 -7.31 -11.97
N PHE A 19 2.75 -6.19 -11.36
CA PHE A 19 3.03 -5.88 -9.96
C PHE A 19 2.43 -6.91 -9.00
N ILE A 20 1.14 -7.23 -9.13
CA ILE A 20 0.44 -8.17 -8.24
C ILE A 20 1.02 -9.58 -8.38
N ASN A 21 1.23 -10.05 -9.62
CA ASN A 21 1.75 -11.39 -9.88
C ASN A 21 3.20 -11.58 -9.45
N LYS A 22 3.96 -10.50 -9.27
CA LYS A 22 5.30 -10.55 -8.67
C LYS A 22 5.27 -10.97 -7.20
N TYR A 23 4.19 -10.68 -6.49
CA TYR A 23 4.05 -10.91 -5.05
C TYR A 23 2.99 -11.95 -4.69
N SER A 24 2.32 -12.54 -5.68
CA SER A 24 1.38 -13.63 -5.48
C SER A 24 2.05 -14.98 -5.70
N ASP A 25 1.68 -15.97 -4.88
CA ASP A 25 2.15 -17.36 -5.05
C ASP A 25 1.57 -18.00 -6.32
N GLU A 26 0.39 -17.55 -6.77
CA GLU A 26 -0.28 -18.03 -7.99
C GLU A 26 -0.63 -16.86 -8.91
N PRO A 27 -0.51 -17.00 -10.24
CA PRO A 27 -0.88 -15.95 -11.18
C PRO A 27 -2.37 -15.58 -11.08
N VAL A 28 -2.64 -14.33 -10.73
CA VAL A 28 -3.98 -13.75 -10.69
C VAL A 28 -4.41 -13.36 -12.10
N LYS A 29 -5.64 -13.72 -12.46
CA LYS A 29 -6.20 -13.42 -13.79
C LYS A 29 -6.55 -11.94 -13.92
N GLN A 30 -6.49 -11.41 -15.14
CA GLN A 30 -6.78 -10.01 -15.43
C GLN A 30 -8.15 -9.54 -14.91
N ASP A 31 -9.20 -10.36 -15.03
CA ASP A 31 -10.54 -9.99 -14.58
C ASP A 31 -10.63 -9.89 -13.05
N GLU A 32 -9.93 -10.76 -12.33
CA GLU A 32 -9.80 -10.70 -10.87
C GLU A 32 -9.03 -9.45 -10.44
N VAL A 33 -7.95 -9.09 -11.18
CA VAL A 33 -7.19 -7.87 -10.92
C VAL A 33 -8.06 -6.62 -11.06
N LYS A 34 -8.86 -6.53 -12.13
CA LYS A 34 -9.75 -5.39 -12.39
C LYS A 34 -10.82 -5.21 -11.31
N GLU A 35 -11.33 -6.30 -10.76
CA GLU A 35 -12.38 -6.23 -9.74
C GLU A 35 -11.84 -6.00 -8.33
N ALA A 36 -10.81 -6.75 -7.92
CA ALA A 36 -10.31 -6.74 -6.55
C ALA A 36 -9.30 -5.62 -6.27
N TYR A 37 -8.57 -5.13 -7.28
CA TYR A 37 -7.43 -4.22 -7.11
C TYR A 37 -7.62 -2.86 -7.79
N LYS A 38 -8.87 -2.36 -7.79
CA LYS A 38 -9.23 -1.04 -8.37
C LYS A 38 -8.40 0.12 -7.82
N SER A 39 -8.04 0.08 -6.54
CA SER A 39 -7.20 1.10 -5.88
C SER A 39 -5.77 1.11 -6.43
N ILE A 40 -5.18 -0.07 -6.67
CA ILE A 40 -3.82 -0.23 -7.23
C ILE A 40 -3.79 0.23 -8.69
N ILE A 41 -4.75 -0.22 -9.51
CA ILE A 41 -4.86 0.21 -10.92
C ILE A 41 -4.95 1.72 -11.01
N ARG A 42 -5.83 2.32 -10.20
CA ARG A 42 -5.98 3.78 -10.15
C ARG A 42 -4.69 4.48 -9.71
N ALA A 43 -3.94 3.91 -8.78
CA ALA A 43 -2.68 4.48 -8.33
C ALA A 43 -1.62 4.48 -9.43
N PHE A 44 -1.51 3.42 -10.25
CA PHE A 44 -0.67 3.42 -11.44
C PHE A 44 -1.15 4.42 -12.49
N GLN A 45 -2.46 4.43 -12.76
CA GLN A 45 -3.08 5.33 -13.74
C GLN A 45 -2.81 6.81 -13.41
N GLU A 46 -2.88 7.17 -12.13
CA GLU A 46 -2.62 8.51 -11.62
C GLU A 46 -1.11 8.80 -11.44
N GLY A 47 -0.23 7.85 -11.73
CA GLY A 47 1.23 7.99 -11.57
C GLY A 47 1.70 8.07 -10.12
N ARG A 48 0.89 7.59 -9.18
CA ARG A 48 1.14 7.67 -7.73
C ARG A 48 1.76 6.41 -7.16
N LEU A 49 1.55 5.24 -7.78
CA LEU A 49 2.30 4.02 -7.46
C LEU A 49 3.44 3.87 -8.47
N ILE A 50 4.67 3.82 -7.96
CA ILE A 50 5.89 3.73 -8.74
C ILE A 50 6.68 2.52 -8.24
N VAL A 51 7.07 1.64 -9.16
CA VAL A 51 7.91 0.48 -8.87
C VAL A 51 9.30 0.75 -9.43
N ASP A 52 10.34 0.70 -8.59
CA ASP A 52 11.71 0.92 -9.04
C ASP A 52 12.26 -0.29 -9.82
N GLU A 53 13.44 -0.14 -10.42
CA GLU A 53 14.14 -1.21 -11.16
C GLU A 53 14.43 -2.45 -10.32
N LYS A 54 14.49 -2.30 -8.98
CA LYS A 54 14.69 -3.40 -8.02
C LYS A 54 13.37 -4.02 -7.60
N GLY A 55 12.24 -3.54 -8.10
CA GLY A 55 10.91 -4.00 -7.77
C GLY A 55 10.31 -3.39 -6.52
N LYS A 56 10.95 -2.41 -5.88
CA LYS A 56 10.45 -1.81 -4.66
C LYS A 56 9.33 -0.82 -5.00
N PRO A 57 8.13 -0.98 -4.43
CA PRO A 57 7.04 -0.05 -4.63
C PRO A 57 7.20 1.18 -3.74
N SER A 58 6.81 2.33 -4.28
CA SER A 58 6.61 3.57 -3.55
C SER A 58 5.28 4.21 -3.96
N TYR A 59 4.63 4.89 -3.02
CA TYR A 59 3.33 5.53 -3.24
C TYR A 59 3.36 6.99 -2.84
N ILE A 60 2.91 7.87 -3.72
CA ILE A 60 2.74 9.31 -3.47
C ILE A 60 1.32 9.54 -2.95
N LEU A 61 1.22 10.13 -1.75
CA LEU A 61 -0.05 10.42 -1.09
C LEU A 61 -0.83 11.48 -1.88
N LEU A 62 -2.15 11.32 -1.98
CA LEU A 62 -3.04 12.40 -2.44
C LEU A 62 -3.03 13.55 -1.46
N GLU A 63 -3.10 13.21 -0.18
CA GLU A 63 -3.16 14.15 0.93
C GLU A 63 -1.95 13.88 1.85
N PRO A 64 -0.83 14.60 1.66
CA PRO A 64 0.35 14.47 2.51
C PRO A 64 0.01 14.69 3.98
N ILE A 65 0.64 13.90 4.86
CA ILE A 65 0.51 14.10 6.30
C ILE A 65 1.28 15.35 6.68
N GLN A 66 0.61 16.31 7.30
CA GLN A 66 1.20 17.55 7.80
C GLN A 66 1.32 17.56 9.34
N SER A 67 2.24 18.37 9.85
CA SER A 67 2.36 18.71 11.27
C SER A 67 1.27 19.70 11.68
N GLU A 68 1.15 19.96 12.98
CA GLU A 68 0.27 21.02 13.50
C GLU A 68 0.67 22.42 12.99
N SER A 69 1.95 22.62 12.65
CA SER A 69 2.46 23.85 12.04
C SER A 69 2.26 23.91 10.51
N GLY A 70 1.69 22.86 9.89
CA GLY A 70 1.46 22.78 8.45
C GLY A 70 2.65 22.26 7.63
N GLU A 71 3.73 21.83 8.28
CA GLU A 71 4.90 21.25 7.59
C GLU A 71 4.57 19.84 7.09
N MET A 72 4.93 19.51 5.86
CA MET A 72 4.74 18.16 5.32
C MET A 72 5.69 17.18 6.01
N ILE A 73 5.13 16.20 6.70
CA ILE A 73 5.84 15.12 7.40
C ILE A 73 6.00 13.92 6.47
N VAL A 74 4.91 13.53 5.78
CA VAL A 74 4.93 12.37 4.87
C VAL A 74 4.22 12.73 3.58
N GLU A 75 4.95 12.64 2.47
CA GLU A 75 4.42 12.82 1.12
C GLU A 75 4.47 11.50 0.32
N ARG A 76 5.47 10.66 0.61
CA ARG A 76 5.73 9.40 -0.07
C ARG A 76 5.89 8.26 0.93
N ILE A 77 5.31 7.12 0.60
CA ILE A 77 5.46 5.86 1.32
C ILE A 77 6.38 4.94 0.52
N GLU A 78 7.40 4.39 1.16
CA GLU A 78 8.17 3.26 0.62
C GLU A 78 7.70 1.98 1.28
N PHE A 79 7.44 0.94 0.50
CA PHE A 79 6.93 -0.31 1.05
C PHE A 79 8.05 -1.33 1.28
N ARG A 80 8.02 -1.94 2.47
CA ARG A 80 8.70 -3.22 2.72
C ARG A 80 7.88 -4.32 2.06
N THR A 81 8.51 -5.03 1.13
CA THR A 81 7.85 -6.09 0.34
C THR A 81 7.88 -7.47 1.00
N ARG A 82 8.43 -7.57 2.22
CA ARG A 82 8.52 -8.83 2.97
C ARG A 82 8.53 -8.60 4.47
N VAL A 83 7.62 -9.27 5.19
CA VAL A 83 7.65 -9.38 6.64
C VAL A 83 8.38 -10.66 7.03
N LYS A 84 9.56 -10.53 7.67
CA LYS A 84 10.32 -11.71 8.13
C LYS A 84 9.63 -12.36 9.34
N PRO A 85 9.69 -13.69 9.54
CA PRO A 85 9.05 -14.36 10.67
C PRO A 85 9.43 -13.78 12.05
N LEU A 86 10.69 -13.42 12.26
CA LEU A 86 11.13 -12.77 13.51
C LEU A 86 10.56 -11.37 13.68
N ALA A 87 10.40 -10.62 12.59
CA ALA A 87 9.76 -9.31 12.64
C ALA A 87 8.27 -9.47 12.97
N LEU A 88 7.58 -10.42 12.33
CA LEU A 88 6.18 -10.74 12.61
C LEU A 88 5.95 -11.12 14.08
N ALA A 89 6.81 -11.98 14.64
CA ALA A 89 6.75 -12.33 16.06
C ALA A 89 6.97 -11.11 16.98
N GLY A 90 7.84 -10.17 16.58
CA GLY A 90 8.02 -8.89 17.27
C GLY A 90 6.77 -8.00 17.21
N ILE A 91 6.16 -7.89 16.03
CA ILE A 91 4.95 -7.09 15.77
C ILE A 91 3.75 -7.64 16.56
N ALA A 92 3.58 -8.96 16.57
CA ALA A 92 2.48 -9.64 17.25
C ALA A 92 2.63 -9.69 18.78
N ARG A 93 3.81 -9.32 19.31
CA ARG A 93 4.07 -9.36 20.75
C ARG A 93 3.05 -8.50 21.52
N GLY A 94 2.41 -9.12 22.50
CA GLY A 94 1.41 -8.46 23.34
C GLY A 94 0.06 -8.23 22.68
N VAL A 95 -0.21 -8.84 21.52
CA VAL A 95 -1.54 -8.84 20.87
C VAL A 95 -2.21 -10.20 21.09
N ASP A 96 -3.43 -10.21 21.61
CA ASP A 96 -4.25 -11.43 21.64
C ASP A 96 -4.86 -11.62 20.24
N VAL A 97 -4.24 -12.44 19.40
CA VAL A 97 -4.63 -12.59 17.98
C VAL A 97 -6.09 -13.00 17.82
N GLN A 98 -6.68 -13.70 18.80
CA GLN A 98 -8.08 -14.12 18.73
C GLN A 98 -9.06 -12.96 18.96
N LYS A 99 -8.64 -11.91 19.68
CA LYS A 99 -9.49 -10.77 20.04
C LYS A 99 -9.14 -9.51 19.26
N ASP A 100 -7.87 -9.34 18.93
CA ASP A 100 -7.27 -8.11 18.42
C ASP A 100 -6.69 -8.29 17.00
N ALA A 101 -7.25 -9.19 16.19
CA ALA A 101 -6.79 -9.46 14.83
C ALA A 101 -6.67 -8.19 13.96
N PHE A 102 -7.61 -7.24 14.13
CA PHE A 102 -7.55 -5.94 13.45
C PHE A 102 -6.32 -5.13 13.87
N MET A 103 -6.01 -5.08 15.16
CA MET A 103 -4.82 -4.38 15.66
C MET A 103 -3.53 -5.01 15.12
N LEU A 104 -3.49 -6.34 15.01
CA LEU A 104 -2.36 -7.03 14.37
C LEU A 104 -2.21 -6.58 12.91
N GLY A 105 -3.31 -6.55 12.14
CA GLY A 105 -3.32 -6.07 10.76
C GLY A 105 -2.80 -4.64 10.61
N LEU A 106 -3.24 -3.73 11.49
CA LEU A 106 -2.78 -2.33 11.48
C LEU A 106 -1.28 -2.22 11.82
N LYS A 107 -0.78 -3.02 12.77
CA LYS A 107 0.65 -3.05 13.10
C LYS A 107 1.50 -3.62 11.96
N ILE A 108 1.01 -4.65 11.26
CA ILE A 108 1.68 -5.20 10.07
C ILE A 108 1.71 -4.15 8.96
N MET A 109 0.59 -3.47 8.69
CA MET A 109 0.52 -2.39 7.72
C MET A 109 1.52 -1.27 8.07
N ALA A 110 1.52 -0.80 9.32
CA ALA A 110 2.46 0.23 9.80
C ALA A 110 3.93 -0.18 9.60
N TYR A 111 4.26 -1.45 9.88
CA TYR A 111 5.59 -1.99 9.60
C TYR A 111 5.91 -1.99 8.10
N ILE A 112 4.97 -2.44 7.27
CA ILE A 112 5.14 -2.51 5.81
C ILE A 112 5.41 -1.13 5.22
N ILE A 113 4.72 -0.08 5.67
CA ILE A 113 4.92 1.28 5.15
C ILE A 113 6.02 2.09 5.86
N ASP A 114 6.68 1.46 6.83
CA ASP A 114 7.69 2.07 7.69
C ASP A 114 7.23 3.36 8.39
N GLN A 115 5.96 3.39 8.82
CA GLN A 115 5.39 4.55 9.51
C GLN A 115 4.93 4.19 10.93
N PRO A 116 4.85 5.18 11.84
CA PRO A 116 4.20 5.00 13.13
C PRO A 116 2.74 4.56 12.98
N LEU A 117 2.27 3.69 13.88
CA LEU A 117 0.87 3.25 13.91
C LEU A 117 -0.13 4.41 13.99
N SER A 118 0.25 5.50 14.68
CA SER A 118 -0.56 6.71 14.80
C SER A 118 -0.77 7.47 13.49
N PHE A 119 0.00 7.16 12.43
CA PHE A 119 -0.17 7.79 11.12
C PHE A 119 -1.26 7.10 10.29
N ILE A 120 -1.67 5.89 10.66
CA ILE A 120 -2.73 5.17 9.95
C ILE A 120 -4.02 5.99 9.91
N ASP A 121 -4.39 6.62 11.04
CA ASP A 121 -5.59 7.46 11.16
C ASP A 121 -5.46 8.82 10.46
N LYS A 122 -4.25 9.18 9.98
CA LYS A 122 -3.99 10.43 9.27
C LYS A 122 -4.14 10.30 7.76
N PHE A 123 -4.19 9.09 7.22
CA PHE A 123 -4.37 8.90 5.79
C PHE A 123 -5.79 9.25 5.36
N SER A 124 -5.92 9.93 4.22
CA SER A 124 -7.21 10.08 3.55
C SER A 124 -7.81 8.70 3.27
N LYS A 125 -9.14 8.59 3.17
CA LYS A 125 -9.81 7.32 2.84
C LYS A 125 -9.25 6.69 1.56
N GLN A 126 -8.89 7.49 0.56
CA GLN A 126 -8.34 6.99 -0.71
C GLN A 126 -6.92 6.46 -0.54
N ASP A 127 -6.07 7.20 0.18
CA ASP A 127 -4.69 6.77 0.45
C ASP A 127 -4.70 5.52 1.34
N TYR A 128 -5.50 5.50 2.42
CA TYR A 128 -5.66 4.33 3.30
C TYR A 128 -6.06 3.09 2.52
N ASN A 129 -7.11 3.17 1.69
CA ASN A 129 -7.56 2.02 0.90
C ASN A 129 -6.47 1.52 -0.06
N THR A 130 -5.74 2.43 -0.69
CA THR A 130 -4.68 2.05 -1.63
C THR A 130 -3.50 1.41 -0.91
N ILE A 131 -3.03 2.04 0.17
CA ILE A 131 -1.94 1.54 1.01
C ILE A 131 -2.32 0.19 1.61
N SER A 132 -3.56 0.02 2.08
CA SER A 132 -4.06 -1.24 2.62
C SER A 132 -4.06 -2.35 1.57
N SER A 133 -4.56 -2.07 0.36
CA SER A 133 -4.53 -3.03 -0.76
C SER A 133 -3.10 -3.43 -1.14
N ILE A 134 -2.17 -2.48 -1.20
CA ILE A 134 -0.76 -2.77 -1.51
C ILE A 134 -0.12 -3.58 -0.37
N SER A 135 -0.37 -3.19 0.88
CA SER A 135 0.22 -3.86 2.05
C SER A 135 -0.26 -5.30 2.17
N GLY A 136 -1.51 -5.58 1.79
CA GLY A 136 -2.08 -6.93 1.76
C GLY A 136 -1.36 -7.88 0.78
N LEU A 137 -0.60 -7.37 -0.18
CA LEU A 137 0.24 -8.19 -1.08
C LEU A 137 1.53 -8.67 -0.41
N PHE A 138 1.94 -8.07 0.71
CA PHE A 138 3.22 -8.37 1.38
C PHE A 138 3.06 -9.03 2.76
N SER A 139 1.81 -9.15 3.23
CA SER A 139 1.44 -9.67 4.54
C SER A 139 1.25 -11.17 4.57
#